data_AF-A0A8E5HX38-F1
#
_entry.id   AF-A0A8E5HX38-F1
#
_cell.length_a   1.000
_cell.length_b   1.000
_cell.length_c   1.000
_cell.angle_alpha   90.00
_cell.angle_beta   90.00
_cell.angle_gamma   90.00
#
_symmetry.space_group_name_H-M   'P 1'
#
loop_
_entity.id
_entity.type
_entity.pdbx_description
1 polymer ?
#
loop_
_entity_poly.entity_id
_entity_poly.type
_entity_poly.pdbx_seq_one_letter_code
_entity_poly.pdbx_strand_id
1 'polypeptide(L)'
;MAGKQHPLALPTSLSPDHLDTLSELSIVLAKVRAGIQSSNGIATGSGASPGGVSTQGQQLSFKDVPGATDALKHKLQHARAQVRALPDMHRSIEEQNCEIKELEARIERQRALLERLREGDLRFNADDGTSAGVKTEK
;
A
#
# COMPACT_ATOMS: atom_id res chain seq x y z
N MET A 1 21.39 8.26 -10.27
CA MET A 1 21.27 6.79 -10.17
C MET A 1 19.86 6.45 -9.71
N ALA A 2 18.92 6.24 -10.64
CA ALA A 2 17.57 5.78 -10.27
C ALA A 2 17.69 4.30 -9.87
N GLY A 3 17.52 3.99 -8.59
CA GLY A 3 17.54 2.60 -8.10
C GLY A 3 16.48 1.79 -8.83
N LYS A 4 16.88 0.66 -9.44
CA LYS A 4 15.93 -0.32 -9.98
C LYS A 4 14.98 -0.69 -8.85
N GLN A 5 13.72 -0.28 -8.97
CA GLN A 5 12.68 -0.63 -8.01
C GLN A 5 12.60 -2.15 -7.91
N HIS A 6 12.52 -2.67 -6.67
CA HIS A 6 12.34 -4.10 -6.45
C HIS A 6 11.08 -4.56 -7.20
N PRO A 7 11.05 -5.75 -7.83
CA PRO A 7 9.91 -6.20 -8.65
C PRO A 7 8.59 -6.29 -7.89
N LEU A 8 8.66 -6.36 -6.54
CA LEU A 8 7.52 -6.36 -5.63
C LEU A 8 7.36 -5.05 -4.84
N ALA A 9 8.11 -4.00 -5.19
CA ALA A 9 7.94 -2.70 -4.54
C ALA A 9 6.58 -2.10 -4.92
N LEU A 10 5.94 -1.44 -3.96
CA LEU A 10 4.74 -0.66 -4.24
C LEU A 10 5.08 0.47 -5.22
N PRO A 11 4.23 0.72 -6.23
CA PRO A 11 4.41 1.87 -7.11
C PRO A 11 4.47 3.16 -6.30
N THR A 12 5.45 4.01 -6.57
CA THR A 12 5.64 5.30 -5.87
C THR A 12 4.50 6.31 -6.10
N SER A 13 3.59 6.02 -7.03
CA SER A 13 2.37 6.78 -7.29
C SER A 13 1.19 6.37 -6.41
N LEU A 14 1.29 5.29 -5.63
CA LEU A 14 0.24 4.87 -4.71
C LEU A 14 0.24 5.73 -3.46
N SER A 15 -0.66 6.72 -3.44
CA SER A 15 -1.01 7.45 -2.22
C SER A 15 -2.32 6.88 -1.65
N PRO A 16 -2.41 6.59 -0.34
CA PRO A 16 -3.65 6.14 0.31
C PRO A 16 -4.85 7.06 0.04
N ASP A 17 -4.59 8.35 -0.16
CA ASP A 17 -5.59 9.38 -0.44
C ASP A 17 -6.31 9.19 -1.80
N HIS A 18 -5.70 8.46 -2.73
CA HIS A 18 -6.35 8.10 -4.00
C HIS A 18 -7.36 6.96 -3.85
N LEU A 19 -7.29 6.19 -2.76
CA LEU A 19 -8.20 5.08 -2.48
C LEU A 19 -9.38 5.51 -1.59
N ASP A 20 -9.21 6.59 -0.81
CA ASP A 20 -10.29 7.15 0.01
C ASP A 20 -11.26 8.01 -0.84
N THR A 21 -12.23 7.33 -1.46
CA THR A 21 -13.32 7.96 -2.23
C THR A 21 -14.64 7.99 -1.45
N LEU A 22 -14.68 7.38 -0.26
CA LEU A 22 -15.90 7.20 0.53
C LEU A 22 -16.41 8.53 1.08
N SER A 23 -15.50 9.35 1.59
CA SER A 23 -15.81 10.67 2.12
C SER A 23 -16.41 11.58 1.04
N GLU A 24 -15.82 11.61 -0.16
CA GLU A 24 -16.33 12.39 -1.30
C GLU A 24 -17.68 11.89 -1.80
N LEU A 25 -17.85 10.57 -1.92
CA LEU A 25 -19.13 9.94 -2.26
C LEU A 25 -20.22 10.33 -1.28
N SER A 26 -19.94 10.27 0.02
CA SER A 26 -20.91 10.61 1.06
C SER A 26 -21.36 12.07 0.98
N ILE A 27 -20.43 12.98 0.69
CA ILE A 27 -20.69 14.40 0.51
C ILE A 27 -21.54 14.65 -0.73
N VAL A 28 -21.18 14.03 -1.88
CA VAL A 28 -21.94 14.19 -3.12
C VAL A 28 -23.35 13.61 -2.98
N LEU A 29 -23.50 12.44 -2.36
CA LEU A 29 -24.80 11.82 -2.10
C LEU A 29 -25.67 12.67 -1.16
N ALA A 30 -25.10 13.25 -0.10
CA ALA A 30 -25.81 14.15 0.79
C ALA A 30 -26.33 15.38 0.04
N LYS A 31 -25.51 15.98 -0.84
CA LYS A 31 -25.89 17.13 -1.66
C LYS A 31 -26.94 16.81 -2.73
N VAL A 32 -26.85 15.64 -3.37
CA VAL A 32 -27.85 15.16 -4.33
C VAL A 32 -29.19 14.90 -3.64
N ARG A 33 -29.16 14.22 -2.48
CA ARG A 33 -30.37 13.98 -1.66
C ARG A 33 -31.05 15.28 -1.28
N ALA A 34 -30.28 16.28 -0.84
CA ALA A 34 -30.82 17.60 -0.52
C ALA A 34 -31.45 18.27 -1.76
N GLY A 35 -30.81 18.22 -2.93
CA GLY A 35 -31.36 18.76 -4.18
C GLY A 35 -32.68 18.11 -4.64
N ILE A 36 -32.81 16.79 -4.47
CA ILE A 36 -34.05 16.04 -4.71
C ILE A 36 -35.18 16.51 -3.78
N GLN A 37 -34.88 16.67 -2.49
CA GLN A 37 -35.86 17.10 -1.48
C GLN A 37 -36.40 18.51 -1.75
N SER A 38 -35.53 19.44 -2.19
CA SER A 38 -35.95 20.77 -2.62
C SER A 38 -36.79 20.76 -3.89
N SER A 39 -36.47 19.90 -4.86
CA SER A 39 -37.15 19.88 -6.16
C SER A 39 -38.58 19.31 -6.08
N ASN A 40 -38.83 18.42 -5.12
CA ASN A 40 -40.15 17.80 -4.95
C ASN A 40 -41.07 18.56 -3.97
N GLY A 41 -40.63 19.66 -3.35
CA GLY A 41 -41.48 20.42 -2.41
C GLY A 41 -41.87 19.65 -1.13
N ILE A 42 -41.13 18.60 -0.76
CA ILE A 42 -41.31 17.95 0.56
C ILE A 42 -40.49 18.77 1.57
N ALA A 43 -41.09 19.85 2.07
CA ALA A 43 -40.76 20.37 3.38
C ALA A 43 -41.40 19.43 4.43
N THR A 44 -40.76 18.29 4.70
CA THR A 44 -41.04 17.58 5.96
C THR A 44 -40.24 18.30 7.03
N GLY A 45 -40.98 18.91 7.95
CA GLY A 45 -40.43 19.77 8.99
C GLY A 45 -39.36 19.11 9.84
N SER A 46 -38.52 19.98 10.42
CA SER A 46 -37.93 19.85 11.75
C SER A 46 -37.56 18.42 12.18
N GLY A 47 -36.39 17.98 11.74
CA GLY A 47 -35.72 16.81 12.29
C GLY A 47 -34.24 17.12 12.48
N ALA A 48 -33.90 17.76 13.59
CA ALA A 48 -32.52 17.85 14.05
C ALA A 48 -31.99 16.43 14.29
N SER A 49 -31.11 15.96 13.40
CA SER A 49 -30.27 14.80 13.66
C SER A 49 -28.90 15.33 14.14
N PRO A 50 -28.51 15.14 15.41
CA PRO A 50 -27.21 15.57 15.89
C PRO A 50 -26.16 14.58 15.38
N GLY A 51 -25.29 15.01 14.46
CA GLY A 51 -24.09 14.23 14.09
C GLY A 51 -23.66 14.28 12.62
N GLY A 52 -24.41 14.93 11.72
CA GLY A 52 -24.00 15.05 10.32
C GLY A 52 -23.08 16.25 10.09
N VAL A 53 -21.84 16.00 9.66
CA VAL A 53 -20.90 17.02 9.13
C VAL A 53 -21.67 18.03 8.27
N SER A 54 -21.66 19.29 8.70
CA SER A 54 -22.23 20.42 7.96
C SER A 54 -21.45 20.62 6.66
N THR A 55 -21.85 19.90 5.62
CA THR A 55 -21.51 20.27 4.25
C THR A 55 -22.31 21.52 3.94
N GLN A 56 -21.62 22.66 3.98
CA GLN A 56 -22.16 23.99 3.65
C GLN A 56 -23.13 23.94 2.47
N GLY A 57 -24.43 24.02 2.76
CA GLY A 57 -25.50 24.74 2.07
C GLY A 57 -25.73 24.62 0.56
N GLN A 58 -24.91 23.91 -0.22
CA GLN A 58 -25.03 23.88 -1.67
C GLN A 58 -25.74 22.60 -2.10
N GLN A 59 -27.05 22.70 -2.27
CA GLN A 59 -27.82 21.71 -3.03
C GLN A 59 -27.23 21.60 -4.42
N LEU A 60 -26.93 20.37 -4.84
CA LEU A 60 -26.57 20.11 -6.24
C LEU A 60 -27.87 20.01 -7.03
N SER A 61 -28.03 20.89 -8.03
CA SER A 61 -29.07 20.69 -9.03
C SER A 61 -28.76 19.43 -9.83
N PHE A 62 -29.78 18.72 -10.30
CA PHE A 62 -29.61 17.51 -11.12
C PHE A 62 -28.70 17.72 -12.35
N LYS A 63 -28.65 18.96 -12.88
CA LYS A 63 -27.78 19.35 -13.99
C LYS A 63 -26.30 19.46 -13.61
N ASP A 64 -26.01 19.69 -12.34
CA ASP A 64 -24.65 19.90 -11.81
C ASP A 64 -24.02 18.60 -11.28
N VAL A 65 -24.82 17.53 -11.15
CA VAL A 65 -24.36 16.22 -10.67
C VAL A 65 -23.21 15.67 -11.52
N PRO A 66 -23.26 15.67 -12.87
CA PRO A 66 -22.16 15.18 -13.68
C PRO A 66 -20.84 15.89 -13.36
N GLY A 67 -20.85 17.23 -13.27
CA GLY A 67 -19.66 18.02 -12.93
C GLY A 67 -19.19 17.79 -11.49
N ALA A 68 -20.11 17.70 -10.53
CA ALA A 68 -19.79 17.43 -9.13
C ALA A 68 -19.23 16.02 -8.90
N THR A 69 -19.58 15.05 -9.76
CA THR A 69 -19.07 13.67 -9.71
C THR A 69 -17.80 13.45 -10.54
N ASP A 70 -17.36 14.41 -11.35
CA ASP A 70 -16.26 14.19 -12.30
C ASP A 70 -14.92 13.94 -11.59
N ALA A 71 -14.62 14.70 -10.54
CA ALA A 71 -13.44 14.49 -9.70
C ALA A 71 -13.43 13.07 -9.09
N LEU A 72 -14.58 12.62 -8.60
CA LEU A 72 -14.75 11.28 -8.05
C LEU A 72 -14.54 10.20 -9.13
N LYS A 73 -15.09 10.40 -10.34
CA LYS A 73 -14.88 9.51 -11.47
C LYS A 73 -13.40 9.38 -11.80
N HIS A 74 -12.68 10.50 -11.87
CA HIS A 74 -11.24 10.50 -12.11
C HIS A 74 -10.47 9.78 -10.99
N LYS A 75 -10.82 10.01 -9.72
CA LYS A 75 -10.23 9.29 -8.58
C LYS A 75 -10.47 7.79 -8.65
N LEU A 76 -11.69 7.34 -8.93
CA LEU A 76 -12.02 5.92 -9.06
C LEU A 76 -11.29 5.25 -10.24
N GLN A 77 -11.19 5.94 -11.37
CA GLN A 77 -10.43 5.46 -12.53
C GLN A 77 -8.95 5.31 -12.20
N HIS A 78 -8.39 6.31 -11.52
CA HIS A 78 -7.00 6.30 -11.07
C HIS A 78 -6.75 5.19 -10.05
N ALA A 79 -7.58 5.07 -9.01
CA ALA A 79 -7.54 3.99 -8.03
C ALA A 79 -7.59 2.60 -8.68
N ARG A 80 -8.47 2.40 -9.65
CA ARG A 80 -8.58 1.12 -10.36
C ARG A 80 -7.34 0.79 -11.19
N ALA A 81 -6.75 1.79 -11.86
CA ALA A 81 -5.51 1.62 -12.61
C ALA A 81 -4.35 1.27 -11.67
N GLN A 82 -4.29 1.96 -10.53
CA GLN A 82 -3.31 1.75 -9.47
C GLN A 82 -3.38 0.36 -8.83
N VAL A 83 -4.59 -0.09 -8.46
CA VAL A 83 -4.81 -1.44 -7.92
C VAL A 83 -4.40 -2.51 -8.93
N ARG A 84 -4.64 -2.30 -10.24
CA ARG A 84 -4.21 -3.25 -11.27
C ARG A 84 -2.71 -3.24 -11.51
N ALA A 85 -2.03 -2.14 -11.20
CA ALA A 85 -0.59 -2.00 -11.30
C ALA A 85 0.16 -2.53 -10.07
N LEU A 86 -0.56 -2.95 -9.02
CA LEU A 86 0.06 -3.57 -7.85
C LEU A 86 0.74 -4.89 -8.23
N PRO A 87 1.93 -5.16 -7.68
CA PRO A 87 2.62 -6.42 -7.90
C PRO A 87 1.79 -7.57 -7.32
N ASP A 88 1.91 -8.73 -7.96
CA ASP A 88 1.35 -10.00 -7.49
C ASP A 88 -0.18 -10.07 -7.32
N MET A 89 -0.91 -9.11 -7.90
CA MET A 89 -2.39 -9.08 -7.92
C MET A 89 -3.06 -10.24 -8.67
N HIS A 90 -2.28 -11.03 -9.41
CA HIS A 90 -2.77 -12.18 -10.18
C HIS A 90 -2.57 -13.51 -9.46
N ARG A 91 -1.91 -13.52 -8.29
CA ARG A 91 -1.69 -14.71 -7.48
C ARG A 91 -2.53 -14.69 -6.20
N SER A 92 -2.85 -15.89 -5.73
CA SER A 92 -3.57 -16.09 -4.48
C SER A 92 -2.66 -15.87 -3.27
N ILE A 93 -3.28 -15.62 -2.12
CA ILE A 93 -2.59 -15.46 -0.83
C ILE A 93 -1.88 -16.76 -0.45
N GLU A 94 -2.47 -17.91 -0.76
CA GLU A 94 -1.91 -19.24 -0.48
C GLU A 94 -0.60 -19.47 -1.26
N GLU A 95 -0.57 -19.14 -2.55
CA GLU A 95 0.63 -19.25 -3.38
C GLU A 95 1.75 -18.35 -2.87
N GLN A 96 1.41 -17.09 -2.54
CA GLN A 96 2.36 -16.13 -1.99
C GLN A 96 2.94 -16.62 -0.66
N ASN A 97 2.10 -17.14 0.23
CA ASN A 97 2.54 -17.69 1.51
C ASN A 97 3.44 -18.93 1.36
N CYS A 98 3.18 -19.77 0.36
CA CYS A 98 4.05 -20.89 0.04
C CYS A 98 5.44 -20.41 -0.41
N GLU A 99 5.47 -19.44 -1.34
CA GLU A 99 6.71 -18.83 -1.82
C GLU A 99 7.49 -18.17 -0.68
N ILE A 100 6.82 -17.43 0.22
CA ILE A 100 7.46 -16.83 1.40
C ILE A 100 8.17 -17.89 2.24
N LYS A 101 7.51 -19.01 2.55
CA LYS A 101 8.12 -20.10 3.34
C LYS A 101 9.34 -20.70 2.64
N GLU A 102 9.29 -20.89 1.33
CA GLU A 102 10.42 -21.40 0.56
C GLU A 102 11.60 -20.42 0.55
N LEU A 103 11.32 -19.13 0.39
CA LEU A 103 12.31 -18.06 0.44
C LEU A 103 12.95 -17.95 1.83
N GLU A 104 12.15 -18.01 2.89
CA GLU A 104 12.65 -18.03 4.28
C GLU A 104 13.59 -19.21 4.54
N ALA A 105 13.18 -20.43 4.14
CA ALA A 105 14.02 -21.61 4.26
C ALA A 105 15.32 -21.50 3.44
N ARG A 106 15.28 -20.82 2.29
CA ARG A 106 16.48 -20.54 1.48
C ARG A 106 17.39 -19.53 2.17
N ILE A 107 16.84 -18.47 2.75
CA ILE A 107 17.59 -17.46 3.52
C ILE A 107 18.28 -18.11 4.71
N GLU A 108 17.59 -19.00 5.42
CA GLU A 108 18.16 -19.73 6.56
C GLU A 108 19.36 -20.59 6.13
N ARG A 109 19.22 -21.37 5.05
CA ARG A 109 20.33 -22.15 4.48
C ARG A 109 21.51 -21.28 4.08
N GLN A 110 21.24 -20.13 3.46
CA GLN A 110 22.28 -19.19 3.06
C GLN A 110 23.00 -18.57 4.26
N ARG A 111 22.26 -18.19 5.31
CA ARG A 111 22.84 -17.69 6.57
C ARG A 111 23.72 -18.74 7.24
N ALA A 112 23.26 -19.99 7.33
CA ALA A 112 24.05 -21.08 7.88
C ALA A 112 25.35 -21.34 7.09
N LEU A 113 25.30 -21.25 5.76
CA LEU A 113 26.50 -21.37 4.92
C LEU A 113 27.48 -20.21 5.15
N LEU A 114 26.99 -18.98 5.24
CA LEU A 114 27.83 -17.82 5.55
C LEU A 114 28.47 -17.92 6.94
N GLU A 115 27.74 -18.41 7.94
CA GLU A 115 28.28 -18.67 9.28
C GLU A 115 29.42 -19.70 9.22
N ARG A 116 29.22 -20.82 8.50
CA ARG A 116 30.26 -21.84 8.33
C ARG A 116 31.50 -21.34 7.59
N LEU A 117 31.31 -20.48 6.58
CA LEU A 117 32.43 -19.84 5.89
C LEU A 117 33.19 -18.91 6.84
N ARG A 118 32.48 -18.11 7.63
CA ARG A 118 33.08 -17.24 8.64
C ARG A 118 33.88 -18.04 9.68
N GLU A 119 33.33 -19.14 10.18
CA GLU A 119 34.03 -20.05 11.09
C GLU A 119 35.26 -20.69 10.43
N GLY A 120 35.14 -21.09 9.16
CA GLY A 120 36.25 -21.62 8.35
C GLY A 120 37.39 -20.61 8.20
N ASP A 121 37.08 -19.38 7.82
CA ASP A 121 38.05 -18.28 7.67
C ASP A 121 38.76 -17.98 9.00
N LEU A 122 38.03 -17.99 10.12
CA LEU A 122 38.62 -17.83 11.46
C LEU A 122 39.58 -18.97 11.82
N ARG A 123 39.25 -20.21 11.44
CA ARG A 123 40.12 -21.39 11.66
C ARG A 123 41.37 -21.35 10.78
N PHE A 124 41.24 -21.01 9.50
CA PHE A 124 42.38 -20.82 8.61
C PHE A 124 43.32 -19.72 9.11
N ASN A 125 42.78 -18.63 9.67
CA ASN A 125 43.60 -17.57 10.26
C ASN A 125 44.31 -18.02 11.56
N ALA A 126 43.66 -18.82 12.40
CA ALA A 126 44.23 -19.33 13.64
C ALA A 126 45.35 -20.38 13.42
N ASP A 127 45.21 -21.25 12.42
CA ASP A 127 46.23 -22.25 12.07
C ASP A 127 47.48 -21.60 11.46
N ASP A 128 47.33 -20.53 10.67
CA ASP A 128 48.45 -19.77 10.10
C ASP A 128 49.24 -19.02 11.19
N GLY A 129 48.55 -18.44 12.18
CA GLY A 129 49.16 -17.78 13.33
C GLY A 129 49.93 -18.71 14.29
N THR A 130 49.59 -20.00 14.32
CA THR A 130 50.26 -20.99 15.18
C THR A 130 51.54 -21.56 14.54
N SER A 131 51.63 -21.56 13.20
CA SER A 131 52.80 -22.05 12.47
C SER A 131 53.98 -21.06 12.44
N ALA A 132 53.72 -19.76 12.62
CA ALA A 132 54.72 -18.70 12.57
C ALA A 132 55.58 -18.55 13.87
N GLY A 133 55.29 -19.32 14.92
CA GLY A 133 55.94 -19.20 16.24
C GLY A 133 57.14 -20.13 16.51
N VAL A 134 57.54 -21.00 15.57
CA VAL A 134 58.60 -21.98 15.81
C VAL A 134 59.78 -21.79 14.85
N LYS A 135 60.69 -20.88 15.22
CA LYS A 135 62.15 -20.99 15.02
C LYS A 135 62.82 -19.71 15.51
N THR A 136 63.60 -19.80 16.59
CA THR A 136 65.05 -19.50 16.60
C THR A 136 65.58 -19.51 18.03
N GLU A 137 66.00 -20.67 18.53
CA GLU A 137 66.99 -20.71 19.60
C GLU A 137 67.88 -21.96 19.43
N LYS A 138 69.07 -21.75 18.86
CA LYS A 138 70.39 -21.97 19.48
C LYS A 138 71.44 -22.33 18.44
#